data_AF-A0A970DYB8-F1
#
_entry.id   AF-A0A970DYB8-F1
#
_cell.length_a   1.000
_cell.length_b   1.000
_cell.length_c   1.000
_cell.angle_alpha   90.00
_cell.angle_beta   90.00
_cell.angle_gamma   90.00
#
_symmetry.space_group_name_H-M   'P 1'
#
loop_
_entity.id
_entity.type
_entity.pdbx_description
1 polymer ?
#
loop_
_entity_poly.entity_id
_entity_poly.type
_entity_poly.pdbx_seq_one_letter_code
_entity_poly.pdbx_strand_id
1 'polypeptide(L)' 'MGTMFRAADWFVRIRSKGDQLKITIWDKHGDKLFSDFLSPEPTTRFWSSVAKLTSDEVVSAIQRKLSY' A
#
# COMPACT_ATOMS: atom_id res chain seq x y z
N MET A 1 -8.15 9.03 -10.57
CA MET A 1 -7.79 9.82 -9.37
C MET A 1 -7.09 8.90 -8.36
N GLY A 2 -6.16 9.40 -7.56
CA GLY A 2 -5.45 8.58 -6.56
C GLY A 2 -5.26 9.36 -5.27
N THR A 3 -5.14 8.65 -4.15
CA THR A 3 -4.98 9.22 -2.81
C THR A 3 -3.55 8.97 -2.33
N MET A 4 -2.93 9.97 -1.74
CA MET A 4 -1.65 9.85 -1.06
C MET A 4 -1.84 10.22 0.41
N PHE A 5 -1.26 9.46 1.32
CA PHE A 5 -1.35 9.70 2.75
C PHE A 5 -0.09 9.15 3.45
N ARG A 6 0.14 9.62 4.67
CA ARG A 6 1.21 9.11 5.53
C ARG A 6 0.64 8.07 6.50
N ALA A 7 1.35 6.97 6.69
CA ALA A 7 1.07 5.95 7.69
C ALA A 7 2.36 5.69 8.49
N ALA A 8 2.37 6.04 9.77
CA ALA A 8 3.59 6.11 10.59
C ALA A 8 4.70 6.90 9.87
N ASP A 9 5.85 6.25 9.64
CA ASP A 9 7.03 6.82 8.96
C ASP A 9 7.04 6.63 7.44
N TRP A 10 5.97 6.06 6.86
CA TRP A 10 5.89 5.75 5.43
C TRP A 10 4.90 6.63 4.69
N PHE A 11 5.20 6.90 3.42
CA PHE A 11 4.27 7.53 2.50
C PHE A 11 3.61 6.47 1.62
N VAL A 12 2.29 6.49 1.55
CA VAL A 12 1.51 5.54 0.77
C VAL A 12 0.72 6.27 -0.29
N ARG A 13 0.75 5.75 -1.52
CA ARG A 13 -0.10 6.19 -2.62
C ARG A 13 -0.93 5.03 -3.13
N ILE A 14 -2.23 5.24 -3.16
CA ILE A 14 -3.22 4.34 -3.76
C ILE A 14 -3.74 5.03 -5.02
N ARG A 15 -3.70 4.35 -6.16
CA ARG A 15 -4.28 4.87 -7.39
C ARG A 15 -5.03 3.76 -8.12
N SER A 16 -6.20 4.08 -8.66
CA SER A 16 -6.83 3.22 -9.67
C SER A 16 -6.08 3.36 -10.99
N LYS A 17 -5.83 2.23 -11.66
CA LYS A 17 -5.30 2.13 -13.01
C LYS A 17 -6.17 1.14 -13.78
N GLY A 18 -7.23 1.65 -14.41
CA GLY A 18 -8.32 0.81 -14.90
C GLY A 18 -9.05 0.17 -13.72
N ASP A 19 -9.33 -1.13 -13.82
CA ASP A 19 -10.04 -1.90 -12.79
C ASP A 19 -9.15 -2.36 -11.63
N GLN A 20 -7.85 -2.06 -11.69
CA GLN A 20 -6.88 -2.48 -10.68
C GLN A 20 -6.44 -1.31 -9.79
N LEU A 21 -6.31 -1.58 -8.50
CA LEU A 21 -5.70 -0.64 -7.55
C LEU A 21 -4.20 -0.88 -7.52
N LYS A 22 -3.42 0.17 -7.74
CA LYS A 22 -1.96 0.16 -7.54
C LYS A 22 -1.62 0.86 -6.24
N ILE A 23 -0.84 0.18 -5.41
CA ILE A 23 -0.32 0.71 -4.15
C ILE A 23 1.18 0.94 -4.33
N THR A 24 1.66 2.09 -3.88
CA THR A 24 3.09 2.41 -3.86
C THR A 24 3.43 2.97 -2.50
N ILE A 25 4.54 2.50 -1.93
CA ILE A 25 4.99 2.88 -0.59
C ILE A 25 6.43 3.35 -0.67
N TRP A 26 6.69 4.46 0.00
CA TRP A 26 8.02 5.02 0.18
C TRP A 26 8.33 5.13 1.66
N ASP A 27 9.60 5.07 2.00
CA ASP A 27 10.08 5.38 3.34
C ASP A 27 10.12 6.90 3.60
N LYS A 28 10.57 7.28 4.79
CA LYS A 28 10.75 8.67 5.21
C LYS A 28 11.83 9.44 4.43
N HIS A 29 12.74 8.73 3.75
CA HIS A 29 13.82 9.31 2.94
C HIS A 29 13.39 9.54 1.48
N GLY A 30 12.25 8.99 1.07
CA GLY A 30 11.72 9.09 -0.28
C GLY A 30 12.09 7.89 -1.16
N ASP A 31 12.71 6.86 -0.58
CA ASP A 31 13.05 5.63 -1.29
C ASP A 31 11.82 4.75 -1.44
N LYS A 32 11.62 4.24 -2.66
CA LYS A 32 10.47 3.41 -2.98
C LYS A 32 10.70 1.98 -2.51
N LEU A 33 9.97 1.58 -1.46
CA LEU A 33 10.05 0.24 -0.88
C LEU A 33 9.13 -0.76 -1.57
N PHE A 34 7.95 -0.31 -2.03
CA PHE A 34 6.94 -1.20 -2.58
C PHE A 34 6.16 -0.52 -3.70
N SER A 35 5.83 -1.25 -4.77
CA SER A 35 5.01 -0.76 -5.87
C SER A 35 4.36 -1.93 -6.60
N ASP A 36 3.15 -2.30 -6.22
CA ASP A 36 2.46 -3.42 -6.83
C ASP A 36 0.95 -3.19 -6.96
N PHE A 37 0.30 -4.00 -7.79
CA PHE A 37 -1.14 -4.01 -7.95
C PHE A 37 -1.77 -4.90 -6.89
N LEU A 38 -2.83 -4.40 -6.28
CA LEU A 38 -3.71 -5.17 -5.42
C LEU A 38 -4.56 -6.08 -6.33
N SER A 39 -4.05 -7.29 -6.57
CA SER A 39 -4.74 -8.33 -7.32
C SER A 39 -5.80 -9.02 -6.45
N PRO A 40 -6.90 -9.51 -7.05
CA PRO A 40 -7.98 -10.15 -6.32
C PRO A 40 -7.55 -11.43 -5.58
N GLU A 41 -6.51 -12.15 -6.02
CA GLU A 41 -5.99 -13.32 -5.31
C GLU A 41 -4.49 -13.59 -5.54
N PRO A 42 -3.76 -14.15 -4.54
CA PRO A 42 -4.09 -14.14 -3.11
C PRO A 42 -3.64 -12.81 -2.46
N THR A 43 -4.61 -12.01 -2.01
CA THR A 43 -4.38 -10.74 -1.29
C THR A 43 -3.52 -10.92 -0.04
N THR A 44 -3.53 -12.12 0.57
CA THR A 44 -2.72 -12.46 1.74
C THR A 44 -1.21 -12.31 1.49
N ARG A 45 -0.73 -12.70 0.29
CA ARG A 45 0.69 -12.56 -0.05
C ARG A 45 1.07 -11.10 -0.23
N PHE A 46 0.17 -10.31 -0.80
CA PHE A 46 0.33 -8.87 -0.94
C PHE A 46 0.47 -8.20 0.43
N TRP A 47 -0.48 -8.43 1.35
CA TRP A 47 -0.45 -7.85 2.70
C TRP A 47 0.76 -8.32 3.50
N SER A 48 1.11 -9.60 3.42
CA SER A 48 2.34 -10.14 4.02
C SER A 48 3.61 -9.43 3.52
N SER A 49 3.65 -9.07 2.23
CA SER A 49 4.82 -8.40 1.64
C SER A 49 4.90 -6.94 2.11
N VAL A 50 3.76 -6.25 2.17
CA VAL A 50 3.68 -4.88 2.69
C VAL A 50 4.09 -4.85 4.18
N ALA A 51 3.56 -5.76 5.01
CA ALA A 51 3.90 -5.84 6.43
C ALA A 51 5.41 -6.06 6.65
N LYS A 52 6.02 -6.97 5.88
CA LYS A 52 7.47 -7.27 5.97
C LYS A 52 8.37 -6.10 5.59
N LEU A 53 7.96 -5.28 4.62
CA LEU A 53 8.76 -4.14 4.14
C LEU A 53 8.52 -2.86 4.94
N THR A 54 7.41 -2.80 5.68
CA THR A 54 6.97 -1.58 6.37
C THR A 54 6.59 -1.93 7.80
N SER A 55 5.30 -2.11 8.09
CA SER A 55 4.76 -2.58 9.35
C SER A 55 3.28 -3.00 9.19
N ASP A 56 2.75 -3.71 10.18
CA ASP A 56 1.31 -4.06 10.25
C ASP A 56 0.41 -2.81 10.39
N GLU A 57 0.93 -1.72 10.93
CA GLU A 57 0.21 -0.44 11.01
C GLU A 57 -0.05 0.14 9.61
N VAL A 58 0.93 0.06 8.71
CA VAL A 58 0.79 0.52 7.33
C VAL A 58 -0.24 -0.33 6.59
N VAL A 59 -0.22 -1.65 6.77
CA VAL A 59 -1.25 -2.55 6.22
C VAL A 59 -2.63 -2.14 6.70
N SER A 60 -2.80 -1.97 8.01
CA SER A 60 -4.08 -1.58 8.63
C SER A 60 -4.55 -0.20 8.16
N ALA A 61 -3.65 0.74 7.90
CA ALA A 61 -3.98 2.05 7.36
C ALA A 61 -4.47 1.98 5.90
N ILE A 62 -3.84 1.13 5.08
CA ILE A 62 -4.24 0.89 3.69
C ILE A 62 -5.61 0.22 3.65
N GLN A 63 -5.82 -0.85 4.42
CA GLN A 63 -7.10 -1.58 4.46
C GLN A 63 -8.24 -0.66 4.90
N ARG A 64 -8.04 0.15 5.95
CA ARG A 64 -9.01 1.19 6.37
C ARG A 64 -9.32 2.20 5.27
N LYS A 65 -8.35 2.56 4.43
CA LYS A 65 -8.56 3.48 3.30
C LYS A 65 -9.30 2.84 2.12
N LEU A 66 -9.18 1.53 1.97
CA LEU A 66 -9.83 0.76 0.92
C LEU A 66 -11.17 0.16 1.35
N SER A 67 -11.53 0.29 2.63
CA SER A 67 -12.65 -0.43 3.25
C SER A 67 -12.54 -1.95 3.06
N TYR A 68 -11.30 -2.46 3.11
CA TYR A 68 -10.95 -3.88 3.01
C TYR A 68 -10.98 -4.56 4.38
#